data_AF-A0A929YVW2-F1
#
_entry.id   AF-A0A929YVW2-F1
#
_cell.length_a   1.000
_cell.length_b   1.000
_cell.length_c   1.000
_cell.angle_alpha   90.00
_cell.angle_beta   90.00
_cell.angle_gamma   90.00
#
_symmetry.space_group_name_H-M   'P 1'
#
loop_
_entity.id
_entity.type
_entity.pdbx_description
1 polymer ?
#
loop_
_entity_poly.entity_id
_entity_poly.type
_entity_poly.pdbx_seq_one_letter_code
_entity_poly.pdbx_strand_id
1 'polypeptide(L)'
;MQKQIAFGGFVLLSTKEFDKNEILLNLRMSFGIRINPDTVKYEENENMIKFEYEDMICMMVYSPSRLEDKVMLKRAELNYTYKNAVHDCDRHIAHILIGVAGGKSHIQSAIMFTKLASSCLNVPNAISIYCTHNVIEAQSYVQESDVLNEDFLPIENWIYVGFLEKKDEKSGKSLWSSYTVGMNLFDQKELEIIDSVD
;
A
#
# COMPACT_ATOMS: atom_id res chain seq x y z
N MET A 1 22.52 4.44 14.70
CA MET A 1 21.34 5.30 14.43
C MET A 1 20.17 4.34 14.25
N GLN A 2 19.18 4.35 15.15
CA GLN A 2 18.02 3.46 15.03
C GLN A 2 17.25 3.89 13.78
N LYS A 3 16.97 2.95 12.88
CA LYS A 3 16.22 3.25 11.65
C LYS A 3 14.81 3.65 12.06
N GLN A 4 14.35 4.82 11.63
CA GLN A 4 13.01 5.29 11.97
C GLN A 4 11.98 4.42 11.24
N ILE A 5 11.01 3.87 11.96
CA ILE A 5 9.92 3.08 11.39
C ILE A 5 9.01 4.04 10.63
N ALA A 6 8.88 3.85 9.33
CA ALA A 6 8.03 4.65 8.48
C ALA A 6 7.49 3.84 7.30
N PHE A 7 6.19 3.98 7.04
CA PHE A 7 5.48 3.40 5.90
C PHE A 7 4.88 4.52 5.07
N GLY A 8 4.93 4.37 3.75
CA GLY A 8 4.42 5.36 2.81
C GLY A 8 3.96 4.74 1.50
N GLY A 9 2.99 5.37 0.87
CA GLY A 9 2.45 4.94 -0.42
C GLY A 9 1.54 5.99 -1.04
N PHE A 10 1.15 5.74 -2.28
CA PHE A 10 0.29 6.63 -3.08
C PHE A 10 -0.98 5.92 -3.49
N VAL A 11 -2.14 6.41 -3.07
CA VAL A 11 -3.42 5.98 -3.64
C VAL A 11 -3.63 6.74 -4.95
N LEU A 12 -3.85 6.02 -6.04
CA LEU A 12 -4.06 6.56 -7.38
C LEU A 12 -5.55 6.73 -7.64
N LEU A 13 -5.95 7.89 -8.15
CA LEU A 13 -7.35 8.27 -8.34
C LEU A 13 -7.69 8.46 -9.84
N SER A 14 -8.88 8.02 -10.24
CA SER A 14 -9.43 8.16 -11.59
C SER A 14 -10.02 9.54 -11.87
N THR A 15 -10.45 10.26 -10.83
CA THR A 15 -10.99 11.62 -10.91
C THR A 15 -10.23 12.56 -9.97
N LYS A 16 -10.50 13.88 -10.05
CA LYS A 16 -9.95 14.88 -9.13
C LYS A 16 -10.87 15.16 -7.94
N GLU A 17 -11.76 14.23 -7.61
CA GLU A 17 -12.63 14.34 -6.45
C GLU A 17 -11.90 13.83 -5.21
N PHE A 18 -12.05 14.56 -4.11
CA PHE A 18 -11.43 14.23 -2.84
C PHE A 18 -12.31 14.76 -1.71
N ASP A 19 -12.81 13.86 -0.87
CA ASP A 19 -13.54 14.20 0.35
C ASP A 19 -12.87 13.55 1.56
N LYS A 20 -12.24 14.39 2.38
CA LYS A 20 -11.61 13.98 3.64
C LYS A 20 -12.61 13.32 4.59
N ASN A 21 -13.86 13.78 4.61
CA ASN A 21 -14.87 13.25 5.52
C ASN A 21 -15.25 11.82 5.15
N GLU A 22 -15.27 11.49 3.87
CA GLU A 22 -15.52 10.13 3.40
C GLU A 22 -14.40 9.18 3.86
N ILE A 23 -13.14 9.60 3.76
CA ILE A 23 -11.99 8.82 4.23
C ILE A 23 -12.02 8.64 5.76
N LEU A 24 -12.31 9.71 6.51
CA LEU A 24 -12.44 9.62 7.98
C LEU A 24 -13.63 8.75 8.39
N LEU A 25 -14.73 8.78 7.63
CA LEU A 25 -15.88 7.90 7.82
C LEU A 25 -15.49 6.44 7.57
N ASN A 26 -14.77 6.14 6.50
CA ASN A 26 -14.26 4.79 6.21
C ASN A 26 -13.36 4.28 7.34
N LEU A 27 -12.42 5.11 7.80
CA LEU A 27 -11.53 4.77 8.90
C LEU A 27 -12.29 4.42 10.20
N ARG A 28 -13.37 5.15 10.47
CA ARG A 28 -14.27 4.89 11.59
C ARG A 28 -15.09 3.62 11.38
N MET A 29 -15.67 3.41 10.20
CA MET A 29 -16.60 2.31 9.95
C MET A 29 -15.88 0.96 9.85
N SER A 30 -14.74 0.92 9.17
CA SER A 30 -13.97 -0.31 8.97
C SER A 30 -13.13 -0.69 10.19
N PHE A 31 -12.61 0.29 10.95
CA PHE A 31 -11.62 0.03 12.01
C PHE A 31 -11.95 0.66 13.36
N GLY A 32 -13.08 1.36 13.50
CA GLY A 32 -13.50 1.99 14.76
C GLY A 32 -12.70 3.24 15.16
N ILE A 33 -11.75 3.70 14.33
CA ILE A 33 -10.85 4.81 14.66
C ILE A 33 -11.55 6.15 14.35
N ARG A 34 -11.70 6.99 15.38
CA ARG A 34 -12.34 8.31 15.26
C ARG A 34 -11.29 9.41 15.34
N ILE A 35 -11.14 10.17 14.25
CA ILE A 35 -10.27 11.35 14.18
C ILE A 35 -11.14 12.60 14.12
N ASN A 36 -10.77 13.61 14.90
CA ASN A 36 -11.48 14.88 15.03
C ASN A 36 -10.49 16.01 15.42
N PRO A 37 -10.93 17.29 15.46
CA PRO A 37 -10.06 18.41 15.82
C PRO A 37 -9.40 18.34 17.20
N ASP A 38 -9.96 17.56 18.13
CA ASP A 38 -9.39 17.36 19.47
C ASP A 38 -8.35 16.21 19.52
N THR A 39 -8.12 15.53 18.39
CA THR A 39 -7.12 14.45 18.29
C THR A 39 -5.71 15.03 18.47
N VAL A 40 -4.83 14.26 19.12
CA VAL A 40 -3.46 14.69 19.40
C VAL A 40 -2.72 15.03 18.10
N LYS A 41 -2.04 16.19 18.08
CA LYS A 41 -1.30 16.72 16.91
C LYS A 41 -2.15 16.77 15.63
N TYR A 42 -3.46 16.98 15.78
CA TYR A 42 -4.35 17.17 14.65
C TYR A 42 -4.03 18.47 13.90
N GLU A 43 -3.79 18.34 12.61
CA GLU A 43 -3.60 19.45 11.67
C GLU A 43 -4.39 19.11 10.41
N GLU A 44 -5.17 20.07 9.90
CA GLU A 44 -5.96 19.90 8.69
C GLU A 44 -5.85 21.16 7.83
N ASN A 45 -5.77 20.95 6.51
CA ASN A 45 -6.07 21.98 5.52
C ASN A 45 -6.88 21.36 4.37
N GLU A 46 -7.18 22.11 3.32
CA GLU A 46 -8.00 21.65 2.18
C GLU A 46 -7.56 20.29 1.62
N ASN A 47 -6.25 20.04 1.54
CA ASN A 47 -5.68 18.86 0.87
C ASN A 47 -4.97 17.89 1.82
N MET A 48 -4.98 18.14 3.14
CA MET A 48 -4.16 17.36 4.06
C MET A 48 -4.85 17.17 5.40
N ILE A 49 -4.68 15.96 5.96
CA ILE A 49 -4.95 15.66 7.37
C ILE A 49 -3.69 15.03 7.94
N LYS A 50 -3.31 15.46 9.15
CA LYS A 50 -2.24 14.88 9.97
C LYS A 50 -2.73 14.75 11.40
N PHE A 51 -2.36 13.66 12.06
CA PHE A 51 -2.71 13.40 13.46
C PHE A 51 -1.73 12.41 14.09
N GLU A 52 -1.76 12.28 15.40
CA GLU A 52 -1.09 11.22 16.13
C GLU A 52 -2.09 10.15 16.59
N TYR A 53 -1.72 8.88 16.42
CA TYR A 53 -2.47 7.73 16.91
C TYR A 53 -1.49 6.70 17.47
N GLU A 54 -1.61 6.35 18.77
CA GLU A 54 -0.75 5.37 19.44
C GLU A 54 0.77 5.53 19.19
N ASP A 55 1.31 6.73 19.44
CA ASP A 55 2.73 7.09 19.22
C ASP A 55 3.17 7.09 17.73
N MET A 56 2.23 7.03 16.79
CA MET A 56 2.48 7.13 15.35
C MET A 56 1.92 8.44 14.78
N ILE A 57 2.75 9.17 14.04
CA ILE A 57 2.30 10.29 13.22
C ILE A 57 1.74 9.73 11.91
N CYS A 58 0.46 10.01 11.67
CA CYS A 58 -0.27 9.63 10.48
C CYS A 58 -0.55 10.87 9.63
N MET A 59 -0.43 10.75 8.31
CA MET A 59 -0.77 11.81 7.38
C MET A 59 -1.36 11.29 6.07
N MET A 60 -2.25 12.07 5.49
CA MET A 60 -2.74 11.92 4.12
C MET A 60 -2.66 13.29 3.43
N VAL A 61 -2.15 13.32 2.20
CA VAL A 61 -1.99 14.54 1.40
C VAL A 61 -2.51 14.27 -0.01
N TYR A 62 -3.58 14.96 -0.37
CA TYR A 62 -4.15 14.94 -1.70
C TYR A 62 -3.39 15.86 -2.65
N SER A 63 -3.19 15.39 -3.88
CA SER A 63 -2.68 16.18 -5.00
C SER A 63 -3.55 15.99 -6.24
N PRO A 64 -4.12 17.07 -6.82
CA PRO A 64 -4.94 17.03 -8.04
C PRO A 64 -4.08 16.90 -9.33
N SER A 65 -3.02 16.11 -9.26
CA SER A 65 -2.05 15.89 -10.33
C SER A 65 -1.71 14.41 -10.47
N ARG A 66 -1.38 14.00 -11.69
CA ARG A 66 -0.79 12.69 -11.95
C ARG A 66 0.55 12.55 -11.22
N LEU A 67 0.82 11.36 -10.71
CA LEU A 67 2.12 10.99 -10.17
C LEU A 67 3.06 10.62 -11.33
N GLU A 68 4.14 11.38 -11.49
CA GLU A 68 5.15 11.13 -12.53
C GLU A 68 6.26 10.19 -12.02
N ASP A 69 5.93 8.92 -11.80
CA ASP A 69 6.90 7.89 -11.40
C ASP A 69 6.97 6.74 -12.41
N LYS A 70 8.09 6.65 -13.16
CA LYS A 70 8.33 5.56 -14.11
C LYS A 70 8.56 4.20 -13.42
N VAL A 71 8.95 4.19 -12.15
CA VAL A 71 9.14 2.96 -11.37
C VAL A 71 7.79 2.31 -11.04
N MET A 72 6.74 3.11 -10.86
CA MET A 72 5.38 2.63 -10.67
C MET A 72 4.92 1.77 -11.86
N LEU A 73 5.09 2.25 -13.10
CA LEU A 73 4.70 1.50 -14.30
C LEU A 73 5.48 0.18 -14.45
N LYS A 74 6.79 0.19 -14.18
CA LYS A 74 7.60 -1.04 -14.19
C LYS A 74 7.14 -2.05 -13.14
N ARG A 75 6.72 -1.59 -11.96
CA ARG A 75 6.14 -2.46 -10.93
C ARG A 75 4.79 -3.02 -11.37
N ALA A 76 3.95 -2.19 -11.98
CA ALA A 76 2.68 -2.61 -12.55
C ALA A 76 2.86 -3.70 -13.64
N GLU A 77 3.88 -3.59 -14.49
CA GLU A 77 4.21 -4.62 -15.50
C GLU A 77 4.59 -5.97 -14.88
N LEU A 78 5.23 -5.95 -13.71
CA LEU A 78 5.69 -7.16 -13.01
C LEU A 78 4.62 -7.80 -12.12
N ASN A 79 3.47 -7.15 -11.93
CA ASN A 79 2.42 -7.67 -11.06
C ASN A 79 1.47 -8.61 -11.83
N TYR A 80 1.64 -9.92 -11.62
CA TYR A 80 0.80 -10.95 -12.25
C TYR A 80 -0.59 -11.10 -11.61
N THR A 81 -0.81 -10.62 -10.38
CA THR A 81 -2.13 -10.70 -9.72
C THR A 81 -3.05 -9.56 -10.17
N TYR A 82 -2.50 -8.44 -10.61
CA TYR A 82 -3.26 -7.28 -11.04
C TYR A 82 -3.20 -7.09 -12.56
N LYS A 83 -4.11 -7.77 -13.27
CA LYS A 83 -4.14 -7.84 -14.75
C LYS A 83 -4.16 -6.47 -15.46
N ASN A 84 -4.82 -5.46 -14.88
CA ASN A 84 -4.96 -4.13 -15.48
C ASN A 84 -3.98 -3.10 -14.90
N ALA A 85 -3.00 -3.51 -14.09
CA ALA A 85 -2.14 -2.61 -13.32
C ALA A 85 -1.53 -1.49 -14.16
N VAL A 86 -0.98 -1.81 -15.34
CA VAL A 86 -0.33 -0.83 -16.22
C VAL A 86 -1.34 0.18 -16.77
N HIS A 87 -2.50 -0.30 -17.25
CA HIS A 87 -3.56 0.55 -17.77
C HIS A 87 -4.07 1.52 -16.70
N ASP A 88 -4.31 1.00 -15.50
CA ASP A 88 -4.89 1.75 -14.39
C ASP A 88 -3.89 2.75 -13.79
N CYS A 89 -2.62 2.34 -13.66
CA CYS A 89 -1.52 3.23 -13.31
C CYS A 89 -1.25 4.29 -14.38
N ASP A 90 -1.48 4.03 -15.66
CA ASP A 90 -1.24 5.03 -16.69
C ASP A 90 -2.32 6.13 -16.68
N ARG A 91 -3.57 5.77 -16.35
CA ARG A 91 -4.74 6.64 -16.49
C ARG A 91 -5.12 7.45 -15.26
N HIS A 92 -4.49 7.23 -14.11
CA HIS A 92 -4.76 8.04 -12.93
C HIS A 92 -4.43 9.52 -13.18
N ILE A 93 -5.21 10.42 -12.57
CA ILE A 93 -5.08 11.88 -12.79
C ILE A 93 -4.90 12.69 -11.50
N ALA A 94 -5.01 12.03 -10.35
CA ALA A 94 -4.76 12.58 -9.02
C ALA A 94 -4.22 11.46 -8.11
N HIS A 95 -3.68 11.84 -6.95
CA HIS A 95 -3.22 10.87 -5.96
C HIS A 95 -3.34 11.38 -4.52
N ILE A 96 -3.35 10.45 -3.57
CA ILE A 96 -3.24 10.72 -2.13
C ILE A 96 -1.93 10.08 -1.63
N LEU A 97 -0.98 10.89 -1.18
CA LEU A 97 0.18 10.41 -0.42
C LEU A 97 -0.28 10.04 0.99
N ILE A 98 0.06 8.84 1.44
CA ILE A 98 -0.22 8.35 2.77
C ILE A 98 1.10 8.07 3.48
N GLY A 99 1.19 8.45 4.76
CA GLY A 99 2.37 8.21 5.58
C GLY A 99 2.01 7.85 7.01
N VAL A 100 2.72 6.87 7.58
CA VAL A 100 2.68 6.51 9.00
C VAL A 100 4.11 6.37 9.50
N ALA A 101 4.50 7.14 10.51
CA ALA A 101 5.85 7.14 11.06
C ALA A 101 5.86 7.10 12.59
N GLY A 102 6.84 6.40 13.17
CA GLY A 102 6.90 6.14 14.61
C GLY A 102 6.33 4.76 14.97
N GLY A 103 5.72 4.65 16.14
CA GLY A 103 5.23 3.38 16.69
C GLY A 103 6.30 2.54 17.38
N LYS A 104 5.86 1.48 18.07
CA LYS A 104 6.70 0.61 18.91
C LYS A 104 7.31 -0.54 18.13
N SER A 105 6.75 -0.91 16.98
CA SER A 105 7.25 -2.00 16.12
C SER A 105 6.84 -1.78 14.66
N HIS A 106 7.58 -2.41 13.74
CA HIS A 106 7.23 -2.40 12.31
C HIS A 106 5.81 -2.92 12.05
N ILE A 107 5.38 -3.94 12.81
CA ILE A 107 4.03 -4.51 12.70
C ILE A 107 2.96 -3.52 13.12
N GLN A 108 3.14 -2.81 14.25
CA GLN A 108 2.15 -1.82 14.70
C GLN A 108 1.95 -0.73 13.64
N SER A 109 3.05 -0.20 13.09
CA SER A 109 3.02 0.86 12.09
C SER A 109 2.51 0.37 10.73
N ALA A 110 2.79 -0.88 10.35
CA ALA A 110 2.22 -1.51 9.15
C ALA A 110 0.70 -1.72 9.27
N ILE A 111 0.20 -2.13 10.43
CA ILE A 111 -1.23 -2.25 10.69
C ILE A 111 -1.90 -0.89 10.55
N MET A 112 -1.36 0.15 11.19
CA MET A 112 -1.95 1.49 11.10
C MET A 112 -1.89 2.05 9.68
N PHE A 113 -0.77 1.84 8.98
CA PHE A 113 -0.65 2.20 7.57
C PHE A 113 -1.71 1.50 6.72
N THR A 114 -1.96 0.21 6.97
CA THR A 114 -2.96 -0.57 6.23
C THR A 114 -4.37 -0.05 6.47
N LYS A 115 -4.71 0.26 7.73
CA LYS A 115 -6.01 0.86 8.06
C LYS A 115 -6.22 2.19 7.34
N LEU A 116 -5.19 3.04 7.34
CA LEU A 116 -5.23 4.35 6.68
C LEU A 116 -5.31 4.20 5.15
N ALA A 117 -4.47 3.36 4.56
CA ALA A 117 -4.47 3.04 3.14
C ALA A 117 -5.81 2.46 2.67
N SER A 118 -6.35 1.46 3.36
CA SER A 118 -7.65 0.86 3.07
C SER A 118 -8.77 1.91 3.11
N SER A 119 -8.74 2.81 4.10
CA SER A 119 -9.74 3.90 4.21
C SER A 119 -9.69 4.88 3.04
N CYS A 120 -8.49 5.18 2.55
CA CYS A 120 -8.27 6.01 1.35
C CYS A 120 -8.58 5.28 0.05
N LEU A 121 -8.51 3.95 0.02
CA LEU A 121 -8.83 3.11 -1.15
C LEU A 121 -10.32 2.78 -1.24
N ASN A 122 -11.04 2.84 -0.13
CA ASN A 122 -12.48 2.56 -0.07
C ASN A 122 -13.34 3.78 -0.47
N VAL A 123 -12.94 4.48 -1.53
CA VAL A 123 -13.69 5.60 -2.13
C VAL A 123 -13.92 5.31 -3.63
N PRO A 124 -15.02 5.80 -4.25
CA PRO A 124 -15.44 5.35 -5.57
C PRO A 124 -14.43 5.58 -6.70
N ASN A 125 -13.56 6.57 -6.56
CA ASN A 125 -12.60 6.95 -7.59
C ASN A 125 -11.18 6.41 -7.36
N ALA A 126 -10.91 5.69 -6.26
CA ALA A 126 -9.62 5.07 -6.02
C ALA A 126 -9.45 3.80 -6.86
N ILE A 127 -8.30 3.68 -7.54
CA ILE A 127 -8.04 2.59 -8.49
C ILE A 127 -7.01 1.60 -7.94
N SER A 128 -5.94 2.11 -7.32
CA SER A 128 -4.85 1.27 -6.82
C SER A 128 -4.01 2.02 -5.80
N ILE A 129 -3.20 1.27 -5.06
CA ILE A 129 -2.14 1.83 -4.22
C ILE A 129 -0.77 1.44 -4.78
N TYR A 130 0.12 2.43 -4.86
CA TYR A 130 1.52 2.26 -5.18
C TYR A 130 2.36 2.40 -3.92
N CYS A 131 2.94 1.30 -3.47
CA CYS A 131 3.83 1.20 -2.32
C CYS A 131 5.25 0.79 -2.74
N THR A 132 6.19 0.82 -1.79
CA THR A 132 7.59 0.44 -2.03
C THR A 132 7.75 -0.96 -2.62
N HIS A 133 6.90 -1.90 -2.25
CA HIS A 133 6.99 -3.29 -2.68
C HIS A 133 6.17 -3.62 -3.93
N ASN A 134 5.04 -2.95 -4.18
CA ASN A 134 4.15 -3.30 -5.28
C ASN A 134 3.14 -2.19 -5.65
N VAL A 135 2.45 -2.38 -6.78
CA VAL A 135 1.18 -1.73 -7.10
C VAL A 135 0.05 -2.72 -6.85
N ILE A 136 -0.94 -2.38 -6.03
CA ILE A 136 -2.04 -3.29 -5.65
C ILE A 136 -3.37 -2.64 -6.04
N GLU A 137 -4.28 -3.43 -6.62
CA GLU A 137 -5.66 -2.98 -6.94
C GLU A 137 -6.40 -2.54 -5.67
N ALA A 138 -7.17 -1.45 -5.75
CA ALA A 138 -7.84 -0.88 -4.59
C ALA A 138 -8.76 -1.88 -3.88
N GLN A 139 -9.60 -2.59 -4.64
CA GLN A 139 -10.52 -3.57 -4.06
C GLN A 139 -9.77 -4.73 -3.40
N SER A 140 -8.75 -5.28 -4.07
CA SER A 140 -7.92 -6.36 -3.52
C SER A 140 -7.25 -5.95 -2.21
N TYR A 141 -6.71 -4.72 -2.13
CA TYR A 141 -6.08 -4.21 -0.90
C TYR A 141 -7.09 -4.05 0.25
N VAL A 142 -8.27 -3.49 -0.04
CA VAL A 142 -9.33 -3.30 0.95
C VAL A 142 -9.81 -4.65 1.48
N GLN A 143 -10.05 -5.63 0.60
CA GLN A 143 -10.45 -6.98 0.99
C GLN A 143 -9.42 -7.66 1.90
N GLU A 144 -8.13 -7.62 1.51
CA GLU A 144 -7.07 -8.18 2.34
C GLU A 144 -6.95 -7.45 3.68
N SER A 145 -7.30 -6.16 3.77
CA SER A 145 -7.25 -5.43 5.03
C SER A 145 -8.31 -5.86 6.05
N ASP A 146 -9.39 -6.53 5.62
CA ASP A 146 -10.48 -6.97 6.51
C ASP A 146 -10.02 -8.03 7.52
N VAL A 147 -8.97 -8.80 7.19
CA VAL A 147 -8.39 -9.81 8.09
C VAL A 147 -7.87 -9.21 9.40
N LEU A 148 -7.59 -7.89 9.42
CA LEU A 148 -7.23 -7.15 10.64
C LEU A 148 -8.34 -7.12 11.69
N ASN A 149 -9.61 -7.29 11.29
CA ASN A 149 -10.74 -7.37 12.22
C ASN A 149 -10.85 -8.72 12.93
N GLU A 150 -10.11 -9.72 12.43
CA GLU A 150 -10.01 -11.07 12.99
C GLU A 150 -8.64 -11.33 13.64
N ASP A 151 -7.89 -10.26 13.96
CA ASP A 151 -6.53 -10.30 14.54
C ASP A 151 -5.48 -11.03 13.67
N PHE A 152 -5.73 -11.16 12.36
CA PHE A 152 -4.74 -11.65 11.39
C PHE A 152 -3.95 -10.49 10.76
N LEU A 153 -2.80 -10.83 10.17
CA LEU A 153 -1.95 -9.86 9.47
C LEU A 153 -2.23 -9.91 7.96
N PRO A 154 -2.43 -8.77 7.30
CA PRO A 154 -2.68 -8.67 5.86
C PRO A 154 -1.36 -8.79 5.08
N ILE A 155 -0.77 -9.98 5.09
CA ILE A 155 0.58 -10.24 4.57
C ILE A 155 0.66 -9.94 3.07
N GLU A 156 -0.40 -10.19 2.30
CA GLU A 156 -0.41 -9.92 0.86
C GLU A 156 -0.33 -8.42 0.55
N ASN A 157 -0.81 -7.58 1.47
CA ASN A 157 -0.66 -6.13 1.38
C ASN A 157 0.75 -5.64 1.72
N TRP A 158 1.59 -6.46 2.37
CA TRP A 158 2.88 -6.03 2.92
C TRP A 158 4.08 -6.60 2.18
N ILE A 159 3.97 -7.83 1.69
CA ILE A 159 5.06 -8.57 1.07
C ILE A 159 4.59 -9.04 -0.29
N TYR A 160 5.26 -8.57 -1.33
CA TYR A 160 5.04 -9.06 -2.68
C TYR A 160 5.86 -10.33 -2.91
N VAL A 161 5.20 -11.37 -3.43
CA VAL A 161 5.87 -12.59 -3.91
C VAL A 161 5.78 -12.61 -5.43
N GLY A 162 6.92 -12.38 -6.08
CA GLY A 162 7.05 -12.39 -7.54
C GLY A 162 7.50 -13.73 -8.08
N PHE A 163 7.07 -14.07 -9.30
CA PHE A 163 7.45 -15.28 -10.01
C PHE A 163 8.02 -14.94 -11.39
N LEU A 164 9.05 -15.68 -11.81
CA LEU A 164 9.65 -15.61 -13.14
C LEU A 164 9.76 -17.00 -13.72
N GLU A 165 9.25 -17.19 -14.93
CA GLU A 165 9.43 -18.42 -15.70
C GLU A 165 10.57 -18.24 -16.70
N LYS A 166 11.48 -19.20 -16.77
CA LYS A 166 12.39 -19.38 -17.91
C LYS A 166 12.36 -20.81 -18.40
N LYS A 167 12.78 -21.05 -19.65
CA LYS A 167 12.93 -22.41 -20.19
C LYS A 167 14.37 -22.87 -20.02
N ASP A 168 14.56 -24.07 -19.47
CA ASP A 168 15.86 -24.73 -19.47
C ASP A 168 16.24 -25.14 -20.90
N GLU A 169 17.39 -24.66 -21.38
CA GLU A 169 17.81 -24.87 -22.78
C GLU A 169 18.09 -26.34 -23.12
N LYS A 170 18.45 -27.16 -22.12
CA LYS A 170 18.82 -28.57 -22.33
C LYS A 170 17.63 -29.51 -22.24
N SER A 171 16.79 -29.34 -21.23
CA SER A 171 15.66 -30.23 -20.94
C SER A 171 14.33 -29.71 -21.49
N GLY A 172 14.25 -28.42 -21.87
CA GLY A 172 13.01 -27.77 -22.30
C GLY A 172 12.00 -27.53 -21.17
N LYS A 173 12.34 -27.90 -19.93
CA LYS A 173 11.45 -27.74 -18.76
C LYS A 173 11.34 -26.27 -18.35
N SER A 174 10.21 -25.92 -17.76
CA SER A 174 10.07 -24.63 -17.07
C SER A 174 10.92 -24.64 -15.80
N LEU A 175 11.68 -23.57 -15.61
CA LEU A 175 12.40 -23.25 -14.40
C LEU A 175 11.73 -22.03 -13.79
N TRP A 176 11.22 -22.18 -12.58
CA TRP A 176 10.55 -21.13 -11.85
C TRP A 176 11.51 -20.53 -10.84
N SER A 177 11.65 -19.20 -10.90
CA SER A 177 12.27 -18.43 -9.83
C SER A 177 11.19 -17.64 -9.09
N SER A 178 11.32 -17.54 -7.78
CA SER A 178 10.44 -16.72 -6.95
C SER A 178 11.26 -15.81 -6.06
N TYR A 179 10.76 -14.61 -5.81
CA TYR A 179 11.43 -13.63 -4.95
C TYR A 179 10.43 -12.86 -4.11
N THR A 180 10.87 -12.38 -2.94
CA THR A 180 10.07 -11.48 -2.11
C THR A 180 10.51 -10.03 -2.27
N VAL A 181 9.57 -9.10 -2.09
CA VAL A 181 9.85 -7.67 -1.91
C VAL A 181 9.00 -7.16 -0.76
N GLY A 182 9.63 -6.56 0.26
CA GLY A 182 8.95 -5.96 1.40
C GLY A 182 9.31 -6.60 2.74
N MET A 183 10.00 -7.74 2.76
CA MET A 183 10.50 -8.36 4.00
C MET A 183 11.44 -7.42 4.77
N ASN A 184 12.20 -6.60 4.04
CA ASN A 184 13.11 -5.62 4.62
C ASN A 184 12.41 -4.50 5.41
N LEU A 185 11.10 -4.30 5.24
CA LEU A 185 10.28 -3.39 6.04
C LEU A 185 10.06 -3.92 7.46
N PHE A 186 10.39 -5.19 7.70
CA PHE A 186 10.21 -5.90 8.97
C PHE A 186 11.54 -6.44 9.51
N ASP A 187 12.66 -5.83 9.12
CA ASP A 187 14.03 -6.26 9.45
C ASP A 187 14.35 -7.71 9.06
N GLN A 188 13.62 -8.27 8.10
CA GLN A 188 13.89 -9.58 7.53
C GLN A 188 14.65 -9.47 6.20
N LYS A 189 15.35 -10.53 5.81
CA LYS A 189 15.98 -10.62 4.50
C LYS A 189 14.93 -10.97 3.45
N GLU A 190 15.06 -10.40 2.27
CA GLU A 190 14.33 -10.88 1.09
C GLU A 190 14.79 -12.32 0.77
N LEU A 191 13.86 -13.12 0.27
CA LEU A 191 14.09 -14.50 -0.14
C LEU A 191 14.09 -14.58 -1.66
N GLU A 192 14.99 -15.40 -2.20
CA GLU A 192 15.04 -15.74 -3.61
C GLU A 192 15.20 -17.26 -3.73
N ILE A 193 14.34 -17.88 -4.52
CA ILE A 193 14.44 -19.27 -4.97
C ILE A 193 14.73 -19.21 -6.46
N ILE A 194 15.81 -19.83 -6.90
CA ILE A 194 16.30 -19.73 -8.27
C ILE A 194 16.15 -21.08 -8.95
N ASP A 195 15.60 -21.06 -10.16
CA ASP A 195 15.55 -22.20 -11.06
C ASP A 195 15.02 -23.49 -10.44
N SER A 196 13.95 -23.39 -9.65
CA SER A 196 13.24 -24.56 -9.17
C SER A 196 12.59 -25.28 -10.35
N VAL A 197 12.79 -26.59 -10.39
CA VAL A 197 12.03 -27.49 -11.23
C VAL A 197 10.81 -27.96 -10.44
N ASP A 198 9.67 -28.06 -11.10
CA ASP A 198 8.50 -28.80 -10.58
C ASP A 198 8.84 -30.29 -10.39
#